data_AF-A0A4R1WH47-F1
#
_entry.id   AF-A0A4R1WH47-F1
#
_cell.length_a   1.000
_cell.length_b   1.000
_cell.length_c   1.000
_cell.angle_alpha   90.00
_cell.angle_beta   90.00
_cell.angle_gamma   90.00
#
_symmetry.space_group_name_H-M   'P 1'
#
loop_
_entity.id
_entity.type
_entity.pdbx_description
1 polymer ?
#
loop_
_entity_poly.entity_id
_entity_poly.type
_entity_poly.pdbx_seq_one_letter_code
_entity_poly.pdbx_strand_id
1 'polypeptide(L)'
;MSTYVEHRLTGNGATVRQALDMQSGIRYHEPDTLALLAAVMAAPGRDWTPQDSLASQKGKPSAPSGGPAYSDANYWLLGLLVEKVTGRSLAEALRADLLDPAGLDRVAVQDVERPTPPLVAPPGRLRLRPDGYLPCRALATAGGAAGGMAADAPTLARWGYRCTGRGCYQPRRCTR
;
A
#
# COMPACT_ATOMS: atom_id res chain seq x y z
N MET A 1 10.19 14.09 -1.02
CA MET A 1 9.46 13.04 -1.76
C MET A 1 9.54 13.27 -3.27
N SER A 2 9.36 14.52 -3.74
CA SER A 2 9.52 14.92 -5.14
C SER A 2 10.87 14.58 -5.78
N THR A 3 11.95 14.44 -5.01
CA THR A 3 13.26 14.00 -5.51
C THR A 3 13.23 12.58 -6.12
N TYR A 4 12.32 11.72 -5.66
CA TYR A 4 12.25 10.32 -6.09
C TYR A 4 11.08 10.07 -7.04
N VAL A 5 9.92 10.64 -6.75
CA VAL A 5 8.69 10.42 -7.51
C VAL A 5 8.18 11.74 -8.05
N GLU A 6 8.24 11.88 -9.38
CA GLU A 6 7.67 13.02 -10.10
C GLU A 6 6.15 12.85 -10.18
N HIS A 7 5.42 13.60 -9.36
CA HIS A 7 3.96 13.60 -9.38
C HIS A 7 3.42 14.92 -8.84
N ARG A 8 2.26 15.39 -9.32
CA ARG A 8 1.69 16.68 -8.88
C ARG A 8 1.41 16.76 -7.38
N LEU A 9 1.23 15.61 -6.72
CA LEU A 9 1.01 15.53 -5.27
C LEU A 9 2.31 15.63 -4.45
N THR A 10 3.50 15.49 -5.06
CA THR A 10 4.78 15.53 -4.33
C THR A 10 5.44 16.91 -4.34
N GLY A 11 4.89 17.87 -5.10
CA GLY A 11 5.47 19.20 -5.33
C GLY A 11 5.33 20.20 -4.17
N ASN A 12 4.83 19.78 -3.01
CA ASN A 12 4.55 20.64 -1.85
C ASN A 12 5.68 20.65 -0.80
N GLY A 13 6.82 20.02 -1.07
CA GLY A 13 7.95 19.95 -0.15
C GLY A 13 7.84 18.86 0.92
N ALA A 14 6.85 17.96 0.86
CA ALA A 14 6.74 16.85 1.79
C ALA A 14 7.95 15.90 1.74
N THR A 15 8.44 15.52 2.92
CA THR A 15 9.48 14.50 3.09
C THR A 15 8.89 13.08 3.05
N VAL A 16 9.75 12.07 2.88
CA VAL A 16 9.33 10.65 2.95
C VAL A 16 8.78 10.31 4.34
N ARG A 17 9.42 10.82 5.40
CA ARG A 17 8.96 10.67 6.79
C ARG A 17 7.56 11.23 6.99
N GLN A 18 7.32 12.45 6.51
CA GLN A 18 5.99 13.06 6.60
C GLN A 18 4.93 12.27 5.83
N ALA A 19 5.27 11.63 4.70
CA ALA A 19 4.31 10.75 4.02
C ALA A 19 3.98 9.50 4.84
N LEU A 20 4.99 8.85 5.42
CA LEU A 20 4.81 7.68 6.30
C LEU A 20 3.96 8.02 7.55
N ASP A 21 4.16 9.21 8.10
CA ASP A 21 3.47 9.70 9.31
C ASP A 21 2.12 10.40 8.99
N MET A 22 1.63 10.33 7.75
CA MET A 22 0.39 10.98 7.28
C MET A 22 0.39 12.51 7.46
N GLN A 23 1.55 13.15 7.45
CA GLN A 23 1.76 14.60 7.59
C GLN A 23 2.16 15.27 6.27
N SER A 24 2.01 14.57 5.14
CA SER A 24 2.42 15.08 3.83
C SER A 24 1.63 16.29 3.35
N GLY A 25 0.44 16.56 3.90
CA GLY A 25 -0.50 17.56 3.37
C GLY A 25 -1.35 17.07 2.20
N ILE A 26 -1.18 15.81 1.77
CA ILE A 26 -2.13 15.10 0.89
C ILE A 26 -3.27 14.60 1.77
N ARG A 27 -4.50 14.97 1.43
CA ARG A 27 -5.69 14.66 2.25
C ARG A 27 -6.60 13.67 1.55
N TYR A 28 -7.18 12.78 2.33
CA TYR A 28 -8.35 12.04 1.91
C TYR A 28 -9.44 13.00 1.42
N HIS A 29 -9.98 12.71 0.24
CA HIS A 29 -11.11 13.42 -0.33
C HIS A 29 -12.18 12.39 -0.68
N GLU A 30 -13.30 12.45 0.05
CA GLU A 30 -14.36 11.44 -0.04
C GLU A 30 -14.95 11.31 -1.45
N PRO A 31 -15.29 12.39 -2.18
CA PRO A 31 -15.82 12.29 -3.54
C PRO A 31 -14.87 11.57 -4.51
N ASP A 32 -13.56 11.83 -4.41
CA ASP A 32 -12.56 11.19 -5.27
C ASP A 32 -12.42 9.70 -4.94
N THR A 33 -12.47 9.35 -3.65
CA THR A 33 -12.41 7.96 -3.18
C THR A 33 -13.64 7.17 -3.64
N LEU A 34 -14.83 7.75 -3.51
CA LEU A 34 -16.07 7.12 -3.98
C LEU A 34 -16.07 6.95 -5.49
N ALA A 35 -15.54 7.91 -6.25
CA ALA A 35 -15.40 7.80 -7.70
C ALA A 35 -14.41 6.70 -8.11
N LEU A 36 -13.26 6.59 -7.42
CA LEU A 36 -12.32 5.48 -7.64
C LEU A 36 -12.98 4.13 -7.35
N LEU A 37 -13.65 4.00 -6.20
CA LEU A 37 -14.34 2.77 -5.83
C LEU A 37 -15.40 2.38 -6.86
N ALA A 38 -16.20 3.33 -7.34
CA ALA A 38 -17.20 3.08 -8.37
C ALA A 38 -16.55 2.59 -9.68
N ALA A 39 -15.44 3.20 -10.11
CA ALA A 39 -14.73 2.80 -11.31
C ALA A 39 -14.10 1.41 -11.18
N VAL A 40 -13.50 1.09 -10.03
CA VAL A 40 -12.96 -0.25 -9.71
C VAL A 40 -14.05 -1.31 -9.74
N MET A 41 -15.21 -1.01 -9.14
CA MET A 41 -16.35 -1.94 -9.11
C MET A 41 -17.00 -2.15 -10.49
N ALA A 42 -16.95 -1.14 -11.36
CA ALA A 42 -17.44 -1.22 -12.73
C ALA A 42 -16.51 -2.03 -13.67
N ALA A 43 -15.23 -2.19 -13.31
CA ALA A 43 -14.23 -2.89 -14.11
C ALA A 43 -13.57 -4.05 -13.35
N PRO A 44 -14.31 -5.12 -12.98
CA PRO A 44 -13.83 -6.13 -12.03
C PRO A 44 -12.72 -7.05 -12.56
N GLY A 45 -12.52 -7.12 -13.87
CA GLY A 45 -11.42 -7.88 -14.49
C GLY A 45 -10.19 -7.03 -14.82
N ARG A 46 -10.23 -5.72 -14.52
CA ARG A 46 -9.13 -4.80 -14.80
C ARG A 46 -8.11 -4.82 -13.64
N ASP A 47 -6.84 -4.83 -14.01
CA ASP A 47 -5.74 -4.49 -13.11
C ASP A 47 -5.58 -2.98 -13.02
N TRP A 48 -5.43 -2.50 -11.79
CA TRP A 48 -5.22 -1.08 -11.50
C TRP A 48 -3.77 -0.86 -11.10
N THR A 49 -3.13 0.08 -11.77
CA THR A 49 -1.77 0.52 -11.41
C THR A 49 -1.83 1.57 -10.29
N PRO A 50 -0.73 1.82 -9.54
CA PRO A 50 -0.68 2.94 -8.61
C PRO A 50 -1.02 4.28 -9.26
N GLN A 51 -0.63 4.46 -10.53
CA GLN A 51 -0.95 5.65 -11.33
C GLN A 51 -2.44 5.79 -11.60
N ASP A 52 -3.16 4.69 -11.87
CA ASP A 52 -4.61 4.71 -12.02
C ASP A 52 -5.31 5.18 -10.74
N SER A 53 -4.88 4.66 -9.59
CA SER A 53 -5.41 5.07 -8.28
C SER A 53 -5.07 6.54 -7.98
N LEU A 54 -3.85 6.98 -8.26
CA LEU A 54 -3.42 8.39 -8.08
C LEU A 54 -4.16 9.37 -9.00
N ALA A 55 -4.57 8.93 -10.19
CA ALA A 55 -5.34 9.75 -11.13
C ALA A 55 -6.70 10.18 -10.54
N SER A 56 -7.25 9.41 -9.58
CA SER A 56 -8.48 9.78 -8.88
C SER A 56 -8.35 11.03 -8.00
N GLN A 57 -7.14 11.36 -7.53
CA GLN A 57 -6.92 12.29 -6.43
C GLN A 57 -6.89 13.76 -6.87
N LYS A 58 -8.02 14.37 -7.23
CA LYS A 58 -8.05 15.67 -7.94
C LYS A 58 -7.56 16.86 -7.11
N GLY A 59 -7.54 16.73 -5.78
CA GLY A 59 -7.05 17.76 -4.86
C GLY A 59 -5.59 18.16 -5.08
N LYS A 60 -5.26 19.40 -4.71
CA LYS A 60 -3.88 19.85 -4.58
C LYS A 60 -3.40 19.61 -3.15
N PRO A 61 -2.16 19.14 -2.95
CA PRO A 61 -1.61 19.00 -1.60
C PRO A 61 -1.45 20.37 -0.94
N SER A 62 -1.73 20.46 0.36
CA SER A 62 -1.33 21.63 1.16
C SER A 62 0.16 21.54 1.51
N ALA A 63 0.73 22.56 2.14
CA ALA A 63 2.01 22.39 2.84
C ALA A 63 1.90 21.22 3.85
N PRO A 64 3.00 20.48 4.10
CA PRO A 64 3.04 19.47 5.14
C PRO A 64 2.52 20.03 6.47
N SER A 65 1.55 19.33 7.06
CA SER A 65 0.93 19.75 8.31
C SER A 65 1.67 19.13 9.49
N GLY A 66 1.80 19.87 10.60
CA GLY A 66 2.33 19.31 11.85
C GLY A 66 1.41 18.28 12.54
N GLY A 67 0.26 17.97 11.93
CA GLY A 67 -0.70 16.97 12.41
C GLY A 67 -1.08 15.99 11.30
N PRO A 68 -1.46 14.74 11.66
CA PRO A 68 -1.75 13.68 10.70
C PRO A 68 -3.09 13.89 10.00
N ALA A 69 -3.12 13.63 8.69
CA ALA A 69 -4.30 13.53 7.86
C ALA A 69 -4.17 12.27 6.98
N TYR A 70 -5.03 11.28 7.22
CA TYR A 70 -4.99 10.02 6.51
C TYR A 70 -5.17 10.22 5.00
N SER A 71 -4.37 9.52 4.19
CA SER A 71 -4.50 9.48 2.74
C SER A 71 -3.77 8.26 2.16
N ASP A 72 -4.51 7.37 1.49
CA ASP A 72 -3.93 6.22 0.78
C ASP A 72 -2.94 6.65 -0.32
N ALA A 73 -3.12 7.85 -0.87
CA ALA A 73 -2.21 8.41 -1.86
C ALA A 73 -0.77 8.56 -1.36
N ASN A 74 -0.57 8.73 -0.04
CA ASN A 74 0.77 8.69 0.54
C ASN A 74 1.44 7.34 0.28
N TYR A 75 0.72 6.24 0.49
CA TYR A 75 1.26 4.90 0.36
C TYR A 75 1.40 4.48 -1.11
N TRP A 76 0.51 4.91 -2.01
CA TRP A 76 0.74 4.72 -3.45
C TRP A 76 2.04 5.41 -3.93
N LEU A 77 2.29 6.64 -3.49
CA LEU A 77 3.53 7.36 -3.81
C LEU A 77 4.76 6.70 -3.17
N LEU A 78 4.64 6.19 -1.95
CA LEU A 78 5.72 5.45 -1.28
C LEU A 78 6.01 4.12 -1.98
N GLY A 79 5.00 3.42 -2.50
CA GLY A 79 5.19 2.25 -3.35
C GLY A 79 6.03 2.57 -4.58
N LEU A 80 5.67 3.61 -5.33
CA LEU A 80 6.44 4.10 -6.48
C LEU A 80 7.86 4.53 -6.09
N LEU A 81 8.05 5.09 -4.90
CA LEU A 81 9.37 5.45 -4.39
C LEU A 81 10.24 4.21 -4.15
N VAL A 82 9.68 3.16 -3.54
CA VAL A 82 10.39 1.88 -3.34
C VAL A 82 10.84 1.32 -4.67
N GLU A 83 9.96 1.28 -5.67
CA GLU A 83 10.30 0.82 -7.01
C GLU A 83 11.41 1.64 -7.63
N LYS A 84 11.33 2.97 -7.51
CA LYS A 84 12.35 3.89 -8.03
C LYS A 84 13.73 3.67 -7.42
N VAL A 85 13.79 3.50 -6.10
CA VAL A 85 15.06 3.39 -5.35
C VAL A 85 15.67 2.01 -5.48
N THR A 86 14.86 0.96 -5.55
CA THR A 86 15.33 -0.43 -5.63
C THR A 86 15.53 -0.92 -7.06
N GLY A 87 14.85 -0.34 -8.04
CA GLY A 87 14.80 -0.84 -9.41
C GLY A 87 14.01 -2.15 -9.58
N ARG A 88 13.27 -2.56 -8.55
CA ARG A 88 12.44 -3.78 -8.52
C ARG A 88 10.97 -3.39 -8.46
N SER A 89 10.07 -4.29 -8.84
CA SER A 89 8.65 -4.11 -8.53
C SER A 89 8.44 -4.06 -7.01
N LEU A 90 7.37 -3.40 -6.56
CA LEU A 90 7.06 -3.34 -5.13
C LEU A 90 6.93 -4.75 -4.52
N ALA A 91 6.32 -5.69 -5.26
CA ALA A 91 6.16 -7.06 -4.81
C ALA A 91 7.51 -7.76 -4.59
N GLU A 92 8.45 -7.64 -5.53
CA GLU A 92 9.81 -8.20 -5.39
C GLU A 92 10.56 -7.58 -4.21
N ALA A 93 10.48 -6.25 -4.05
CA ALA A 93 11.12 -5.55 -2.93
C ALA A 93 10.53 -5.99 -1.58
N LEU A 94 9.20 -6.05 -1.46
CA LEU A 94 8.53 -6.53 -0.24
C LEU A 94 8.90 -7.98 0.06
N ARG A 95 8.93 -8.84 -0.95
CA ARG A 95 9.23 -10.26 -0.79
C ARG A 95 10.67 -10.46 -0.30
N ALA A 96 11.63 -9.90 -1.02
CA ALA A 96 13.06 -10.09 -0.77
C ALA A 96 13.54 -9.38 0.52
N ASP A 97 13.05 -8.17 0.79
CA ASP A 97 13.63 -7.32 1.83
C ASP A 97 12.84 -7.38 3.15
N LEU A 98 11.61 -7.92 3.15
CA LEU A 98 10.73 -7.95 4.32
C LEU A 98 10.08 -9.30 4.58
N LEU A 99 9.31 -9.83 3.63
CA LEU A 99 8.40 -10.95 3.88
C LEU A 99 9.14 -12.28 4.04
N ASP A 100 10.07 -12.61 3.13
CA ASP A 100 10.82 -13.86 3.18
C ASP A 100 11.81 -13.89 4.37
N PRO A 101 12.61 -12.83 4.64
CA PRO A 101 13.48 -12.80 5.81
C PRO A 101 12.72 -12.89 7.15
N ALA A 102 11.46 -12.44 7.16
CA ALA A 102 10.59 -12.55 8.32
C ALA A 102 9.78 -13.86 8.35
N GLY A 103 9.89 -14.75 7.36
CA GLY A 103 9.11 -15.99 7.28
C GLY A 103 7.59 -15.72 7.29
N LEU A 104 7.17 -14.71 6.53
CA LEU A 104 5.77 -14.28 6.39
C LEU A 104 5.14 -14.86 5.12
N ASP A 105 5.36 -16.16 4.87
CA ASP A 105 5.02 -16.85 3.62
C ASP A 105 3.52 -16.85 3.27
N ARG A 106 2.65 -16.58 4.25
CA ARG A 106 1.20 -16.47 4.06
C ARG A 106 0.70 -15.05 3.79
N VAL A 107 1.61 -14.09 3.63
CA VAL A 107 1.28 -12.75 3.10
C VAL A 107 1.35 -12.81 1.59
N ALA A 108 0.29 -12.42 0.89
CA ALA A 108 0.27 -12.26 -0.56
C ALA A 108 0.30 -10.77 -0.92
N VAL A 109 1.24 -10.37 -1.78
CA VAL A 109 1.26 -9.05 -2.43
C VAL A 109 0.42 -9.19 -3.70
N GLN A 110 -0.85 -8.81 -3.57
CA GLN A 110 -1.87 -9.21 -4.55
C GLN A 110 -1.77 -8.52 -5.92
N ASP A 111 -0.79 -7.63 -6.09
CA ASP A 111 -0.46 -7.05 -7.40
C ASP A 111 0.00 -8.13 -8.39
N VAL A 112 0.72 -9.13 -7.89
CA VAL A 112 1.29 -10.22 -8.71
C VAL A 112 1.04 -11.62 -8.13
N GLU A 113 0.57 -11.71 -6.89
CA GLU A 113 0.34 -12.99 -6.19
C GLU A 113 -1.12 -13.22 -5.83
N ARG A 114 -1.45 -14.48 -5.56
CA ARG A 114 -2.75 -14.88 -5.04
C ARG A 114 -2.58 -15.42 -3.62
N PRO A 115 -3.43 -15.03 -2.67
CA PRO A 115 -3.41 -15.62 -1.35
C PRO A 115 -3.70 -17.13 -1.41
N THR A 116 -3.06 -17.87 -0.50
CA THR A 116 -3.21 -19.33 -0.43
C THR A 116 -4.53 -19.72 0.25
N PRO A 117 -5.30 -20.67 -0.31
CA PRO A 117 -6.51 -21.19 0.35
C PRO A 117 -6.27 -21.76 1.76
N PRO A 118 -7.31 -21.87 2.60
CA PRO A 118 -8.67 -21.38 2.37
C PRO A 118 -8.76 -19.84 2.44
N LEU A 119 -9.59 -19.25 1.58
CA LEU A 119 -9.83 -17.81 1.52
C LEU A 119 -11.12 -17.47 2.25
N VAL A 120 -11.07 -16.51 3.17
CA VAL A 120 -12.23 -16.01 3.90
C VAL A 120 -12.20 -14.48 3.87
N ALA A 121 -13.27 -13.87 3.40
CA ALA A 121 -13.52 -12.45 3.60
C ALA A 121 -14.42 -12.26 4.82
N PRO A 122 -14.16 -11.28 5.71
CA PRO A 122 -15.06 -11.00 6.83
C PRO A 122 -16.45 -10.66 6.30
N PRO A 123 -17.53 -11.05 7.02
CA PRO A 123 -18.89 -10.69 6.64
C PRO A 123 -19.00 -9.15 6.56
N GLY A 124 -19.51 -8.63 5.45
CA GLY A 124 -19.55 -7.18 5.25
C GLY A 124 -19.85 -6.74 3.81
N ARG A 125 -19.51 -5.48 3.52
CA ARG A 125 -19.87 -4.79 2.26
C ARG A 125 -19.08 -5.28 1.03
N LEU A 126 -17.89 -5.85 1.23
CA LEU A 126 -17.05 -6.33 0.14
C LEU A 126 -17.36 -7.80 -0.15
N ARG A 127 -17.90 -8.07 -1.35
CA ARG A 127 -18.20 -9.43 -1.79
C ARG A 127 -16.94 -10.10 -2.31
N LEU A 128 -16.60 -11.24 -1.73
CA LEU A 128 -15.57 -12.13 -2.26
C LEU A 128 -15.96 -12.56 -3.68
N ARG A 129 -15.05 -12.39 -4.65
CA ARG A 129 -15.21 -12.95 -5.99
C ARG A 129 -14.43 -14.27 -6.10
N PRO A 130 -14.90 -15.23 -6.92
CA PRO A 130 -14.17 -16.47 -7.17
C PRO A 130 -13.02 -16.26 -8.17
N ASP A 131 -12.28 -15.16 -8.04
CA ASP A 131 -11.15 -14.80 -8.91
C ASP A 131 -9.80 -15.10 -8.29
N GLY A 132 -9.77 -15.64 -7.05
CA GLY A 132 -8.56 -16.05 -6.33
C GLY A 132 -7.86 -14.92 -5.58
N TYR A 133 -8.50 -13.75 -5.45
CA TYR A 133 -8.00 -12.59 -4.70
C TYR A 133 -8.93 -12.25 -3.54
N LEU A 134 -8.45 -11.40 -2.62
CA LEU A 134 -9.20 -10.92 -1.46
C LEU A 134 -9.34 -9.39 -1.49
N PRO A 135 -10.58 -8.85 -1.55
CA PRO A 135 -11.85 -9.52 -1.84
C PRO A 135 -12.04 -9.84 -3.34
N CYS A 136 -11.32 -9.16 -4.22
CA CYS A 136 -11.25 -9.42 -5.66
C CYS A 136 -10.01 -8.73 -6.25
N ARG A 137 -9.64 -9.13 -7.46
CA ARG A 137 -8.42 -8.63 -8.14
C ARG A 137 -8.41 -7.11 -8.32
N ALA A 138 -9.54 -6.54 -8.74
CA ALA A 138 -9.65 -5.11 -9.01
C ALA A 138 -9.48 -4.26 -7.73
N LEU A 139 -10.07 -4.68 -6.60
CA LEU A 139 -9.91 -3.98 -5.33
C LEU A 139 -8.50 -4.15 -4.76
N ALA A 140 -7.92 -5.35 -4.90
CA ALA A 140 -6.58 -5.63 -4.42
C ALA A 140 -5.52 -4.78 -5.14
N THR A 141 -5.55 -4.76 -6.48
CA THR A 141 -4.61 -3.97 -7.30
C THR A 141 -4.82 -2.47 -7.15
N ALA A 142 -6.07 -1.99 -7.02
CA ALA A 142 -6.34 -0.58 -6.77
C ALA A 142 -5.83 -0.13 -5.39
N GLY A 143 -5.89 -1.01 -4.39
CA GLY A 143 -5.30 -0.80 -3.07
C GLY A 143 -3.77 -0.74 -3.12
N GLY A 144 -3.14 -1.65 -3.88
CA GLY A 144 -1.69 -1.69 -4.10
C GLY A 144 -0.90 -1.51 -2.80
N ALA A 145 0.08 -0.61 -2.82
CA ALA A 145 0.90 -0.28 -1.64
C ALA A 145 0.10 0.21 -0.40
N ALA A 146 -1.09 0.76 -0.58
CA ALA A 146 -1.89 1.31 0.52
C ALA A 146 -2.73 0.25 1.26
N GLY A 147 -3.07 -0.87 0.59
CA GLY A 147 -3.96 -1.86 1.18
C GLY A 147 -4.22 -3.10 0.33
N GLY A 148 -3.37 -3.38 -0.66
CA GLY A 148 -3.52 -4.49 -1.60
C GLY A 148 -3.03 -5.83 -1.08
N MET A 149 -2.39 -5.93 0.09
CA MET A 149 -1.91 -7.22 0.61
C MET A 149 -3.01 -8.03 1.30
N ALA A 150 -2.89 -9.35 1.25
CA ALA A 150 -3.72 -10.28 2.01
C ALA A 150 -2.86 -11.16 2.91
N ALA A 151 -3.35 -11.51 4.10
CA ALA A 151 -2.65 -12.39 5.03
C ALA A 151 -3.64 -13.13 5.92
N ASP A 152 -3.18 -14.21 6.57
CA ASP A 152 -3.94 -14.85 7.63
C ASP A 152 -3.68 -14.21 9.01
N ALA A 153 -4.61 -14.42 9.94
CA ALA A 153 -4.51 -13.86 11.28
C ALA A 153 -3.25 -14.31 12.04
N PRO A 154 -2.83 -15.59 12.01
CA PRO A 154 -1.59 -16.03 12.66
C PRO A 154 -0.33 -15.32 12.12
N THR A 155 -0.23 -15.07 10.81
CA THR A 155 0.94 -14.40 10.23
C THR A 155 0.99 -12.93 10.62
N LEU A 156 -0.15 -12.23 10.59
CA LEU A 156 -0.23 -10.85 11.07
C LEU A 156 0.09 -10.73 12.57
N ALA A 157 -0.41 -11.67 13.39
CA ALA A 157 -0.11 -11.69 14.83
C ALA A 157 1.39 -11.93 15.10
N ARG A 158 2.02 -12.86 14.37
CA ARG A 158 3.47 -13.10 14.44
C ARG A 158 4.27 -11.87 14.04
N TRP A 159 3.88 -11.20 12.96
CA TRP A 159 4.51 -9.96 12.52
C TRP A 159 4.40 -8.88 13.60
N GLY A 160 3.19 -8.61 14.09
CA GLY A 160 2.94 -7.62 15.14
C GLY A 160 3.75 -7.88 16.40
N TYR A 161 3.80 -9.14 16.86
CA TYR A 161 4.60 -9.53 18.03
C TYR A 161 6.10 -9.28 17.84
N ARG A 162 6.65 -9.59 16.66
CA ARG A 162 8.08 -9.35 16.36
C ARG A 162 8.38 -7.86 16.30
N CYS A 163 7.49 -7.10 15.68
CA CYS A 163 7.62 -5.66 15.53
C CYS A 163 7.60 -4.89 16.86
N THR A 164 6.65 -5.19 17.73
CA THR A 164 6.48 -4.50 19.01
C THR A 164 7.40 -5.03 20.10
N GLY A 165 7.75 -6.33 20.06
CA GLY A 165 8.54 -6.98 21.10
C GLY A 165 10.06 -7.02 20.86
N ARG A 166 10.53 -6.91 19.60
CA ARG A 166 11.97 -7.06 19.26
C ARG A 166 12.50 -6.04 18.25
N GLY A 167 11.66 -5.13 17.76
CA GLY A 167 11.97 -4.21 16.66
C GLY A 167 11.85 -4.92 15.30
N CYS A 168 11.01 -4.38 14.41
CA CYS A 168 10.76 -4.95 13.06
C CYS A 168 12.03 -5.04 12.19
N TYR A 169 13.03 -4.23 12.50
CA TYR A 169 14.28 -4.11 11.78
C TYR A 169 15.38 -4.36 12.80
N GLN A 170 16.31 -5.29 12.53
CA GLN A 170 17.55 -5.28 13.31
C GLN A 170 18.18 -3.90 13.11
N PRO A 171 18.58 -3.19 14.18
CA PRO A 171 19.36 -1.98 14.00
C PRO A 171 20.55 -2.38 13.14
N ARG A 172 20.70 -1.75 11.97
CA ARG A 172 21.92 -1.89 11.18
C ARG A 172 23.06 -1.66 12.16
N ARG A 173 23.88 -2.67 12.40
CA ARG A 173 25.16 -2.45 13.07
C ARG A 173 25.85 -1.42 12.18
N CYS A 174 26.07 -0.21 12.70
CA CYS A 174 27.04 0.70 12.12
C CYS A 174 28.38 0.00 12.25
N THR A 175 28.76 -0.80 11.25
CA THR A 175 30.14 -1.20 11.05
C THR A 175 30.89 0.07 10.67
N ARG A 176 31.79 0.47 11.57
CA ARG A 176 32.78 1.53 11.38
C ARG A 176 33.62 1.28 10.15
#